data_AF-A0A662I1L6-F1
#
_entry.id   AF-A0A662I1L6-F1
#
_cell.length_a   1.000
_cell.length_b   1.000
_cell.length_c   1.000
_cell.angle_alpha   90.00
_cell.angle_beta   90.00
_cell.angle_gamma   90.00
#
_symmetry.space_group_name_H-M   'P 1'
#
loop_
_entity.id
_entity.type
_entity.pdbx_description
1 polymer ?
#
loop_
_entity_poly.entity_id
_entity_poly.type
_entity_poly.pdbx_seq_one_letter_code
_entity_poly.pdbx_strand_id
1 'polypeptide(L)'
;MRYPRVDLHVHTTYSDGRSPIEDVVRAAEANELEGLAITDHVYDPSQRVEWLEKAAEELSRAEPRIGVVLGVEVTKVGLSGLSIGDWLRRRAGIIVCEHPIPPRVEGLREYLELV
;
A
#
# COMPACT_ATOMS: atom_id res chain seq x y z
N MET A 1 -8.18 -27.09 3.36
CA MET A 1 -7.17 -26.03 3.19
C MET A 1 -7.77 -24.77 3.78
N ARG A 2 -7.06 -24.06 4.67
CA ARG A 2 -7.50 -22.77 5.24
C ARG A 2 -6.67 -21.68 4.59
N TYR A 3 -7.32 -20.61 4.14
CA TYR A 3 -6.63 -19.39 3.70
C TYR A 3 -6.30 -18.53 4.91
N PRO A 4 -5.13 -17.86 4.94
CA PRO A 4 -4.77 -16.96 6.03
C PRO A 4 -5.72 -15.76 6.03
N ARG A 5 -6.08 -15.27 7.22
CA ARG A 5 -6.87 -14.04 7.36
C ARG A 5 -5.93 -12.84 7.21
N VAL A 6 -5.95 -12.20 6.05
CA VAL A 6 -5.06 -11.08 5.75
C VAL A 6 -5.82 -9.90 5.15
N ASP A 7 -5.30 -8.71 5.41
CA ASP A 7 -5.63 -7.50 4.66
C ASP A 7 -4.34 -6.94 4.06
N LEU A 8 -4.28 -6.83 2.73
CA LEU A 8 -3.05 -6.48 2.01
C LEU A 8 -3.12 -5.10 1.35
N HIS A 9 -4.14 -4.30 1.67
CA HIS A 9 -4.35 -2.98 1.10
C HIS A 9 -5.01 -2.04 2.12
N VAL A 10 -4.21 -1.46 3.02
CA VAL A 10 -4.70 -0.61 4.12
C VAL A 10 -3.96 0.71 4.18
N HIS A 11 -4.70 1.80 4.35
CA HIS A 11 -4.16 3.16 4.39
C HIS A 11 -4.17 3.70 5.82
N THR A 12 -3.22 4.58 6.12
CA THR A 12 -3.03 5.21 7.43
C THR A 12 -3.06 6.72 7.27
N THR A 13 -2.68 7.46 8.32
CA THR A 13 -2.51 8.91 8.24
C THR A 13 -1.35 9.38 7.34
N TYR A 14 -0.60 8.45 6.74
CA TYR A 14 0.48 8.78 5.79
C TYR A 14 -0.04 9.17 4.39
N SER A 15 -1.24 8.72 3.99
CA SER A 15 -1.96 9.24 2.83
C SER A 15 -3.34 9.81 3.20
N ASP A 16 -4.37 8.98 3.12
CA ASP A 16 -5.79 9.34 3.17
C ASP A 16 -6.58 8.48 4.17
N GLY A 17 -5.91 7.54 4.83
CA GLY A 17 -6.43 6.85 6.00
C GLY A 17 -6.60 7.80 7.18
N ARG A 18 -7.43 7.37 8.14
CA ARG A 18 -7.80 8.21 9.30
C ARG A 18 -7.09 7.82 10.59
N SER A 19 -6.36 6.71 10.58
CA SER A 19 -5.79 6.10 11.77
C SER A 19 -4.27 5.98 11.64
N PRO A 20 -3.51 6.27 12.70
CA PRO A 20 -2.07 6.00 12.73
C PRO A 20 -1.80 4.49 12.71
N ILE A 21 -0.55 4.11 12.42
CA ILE A 21 -0.12 2.71 12.30
C ILE A 21 -0.52 1.88 13.52
N GLU A 22 -0.30 2.41 14.72
CA GLU A 22 -0.61 1.70 15.97
C GLU A 22 -2.10 1.33 16.08
N ASP A 23 -2.99 2.26 15.75
CA ASP A 23 -4.44 2.01 15.79
C ASP A 23 -4.87 1.00 14.72
N VAL A 24 -4.27 1.08 13.51
CA VAL A 24 -4.54 0.13 12.43
C VAL A 24 -4.08 -1.29 12.82
N VAL A 25 -2.89 -1.43 13.41
CA VAL A 25 -2.39 -2.71 13.92
C VAL A 25 -3.30 -3.25 15.03
N ARG A 26 -3.67 -2.41 16.02
CA ARG A 26 -4.59 -2.82 17.10
C ARG A 26 -5.93 -3.30 16.56
N ALA A 27 -6.47 -2.62 15.54
CA ALA A 27 -7.71 -3.01 14.89
C ALA A 27 -7.57 -4.36 14.14
N ALA A 28 -6.46 -4.57 13.42
CA ALA A 28 -6.19 -5.83 12.73
C ALA A 28 -6.11 -7.02 13.70
N GLU A 29 -5.42 -6.84 14.84
CA GLU A 29 -5.34 -7.85 15.89
C GLU A 29 -6.70 -8.16 16.52
N ALA A 30 -7.49 -7.12 16.82
CA ALA A 30 -8.83 -7.29 17.38
C ALA A 30 -9.79 -8.02 16.42
N ASN A 31 -9.55 -7.92 15.11
CA ASN A 31 -10.26 -8.65 14.06
C ASN A 31 -9.61 -10.00 13.72
N GLU A 32 -8.66 -10.47 14.53
CA GLU A 32 -7.99 -11.76 14.40
C GLU A 32 -7.37 -11.98 13.01
N LEU A 33 -6.82 -10.92 12.41
CA LEU A 33 -6.00 -11.06 11.22
C LEU A 33 -4.69 -11.76 11.59
N GLU A 34 -4.17 -12.54 10.66
CA GLU A 34 -2.86 -13.20 10.73
C GLU A 34 -1.78 -12.34 10.08
N GLY A 35 -2.17 -11.44 9.18
CA GLY A 35 -1.27 -10.48 8.57
C GLY A 35 -1.95 -9.23 8.00
N LEU A 36 -1.15 -8.18 7.86
CA LEU A 36 -1.56 -6.84 7.46
C LEU A 36 -0.49 -6.23 6.53
N ALA A 37 -0.89 -5.57 5.46
CA ALA A 37 -0.01 -4.67 4.71
C ALA A 37 -0.51 -3.22 4.78
N ILE A 38 0.38 -2.32 5.17
CA ILE A 38 0.15 -0.87 5.07
C ILE A 38 0.64 -0.43 3.69
N THR A 39 -0.23 0.20 2.91
CA THR A 39 -0.03 0.54 1.50
C THR A 39 -0.51 1.95 1.21
N ASP A 40 -0.14 2.93 2.02
CA ASP A 40 -0.45 4.34 1.75
C ASP A 40 0.02 4.78 0.35
N HIS A 41 -0.68 5.79 -0.18
CA HIS A 41 -0.51 6.26 -1.56
C HIS A 41 0.90 6.79 -1.88
N VAL A 42 1.36 6.46 -3.09
CA VAL A 42 2.55 7.00 -3.74
C VAL A 42 2.17 7.40 -5.17
N TYR A 43 2.34 8.69 -5.47
CA TYR A 43 2.00 9.28 -6.77
C TYR A 43 3.20 9.36 -7.73
N ASP A 44 4.42 9.32 -7.19
CA ASP A 44 5.65 9.22 -7.97
C ASP A 44 6.54 8.09 -7.41
N PRO A 45 6.38 6.86 -7.92
CA PRO A 45 7.13 5.70 -7.44
C PRO A 45 8.59 5.68 -7.94
N SER A 46 9.00 6.65 -8.76
CA SER A 46 10.39 6.78 -9.21
C SER A 46 11.29 7.39 -8.15
N GLN A 47 10.70 8.16 -7.22
CA GLN A 47 11.40 8.88 -6.17
C GLN A 47 11.48 8.09 -4.86
N ARG A 48 12.29 8.59 -3.92
CA ARG A 48 12.35 8.07 -2.56
C ARG A 48 11.05 8.38 -1.82
N VAL A 49 10.49 7.37 -1.17
CA VAL A 49 9.27 7.50 -0.36
C VAL A 49 9.67 7.63 1.10
N GLU A 50 9.94 8.86 1.53
CA GLU A 50 10.54 9.12 2.86
C GLU A 50 9.69 8.63 4.03
N TRP A 51 8.37 8.62 3.87
CA TRP A 51 7.47 8.21 4.94
C TRP A 51 7.61 6.73 5.33
N LEU A 52 8.07 5.86 4.42
CA LEU A 52 8.28 4.43 4.72
C LEU A 52 9.30 4.20 5.83
N GLU A 53 10.28 5.09 5.98
CA GLU A 53 11.29 4.98 7.05
C GLU A 53 10.68 5.33 8.40
N LYS A 54 9.88 6.41 8.45
CA LYS A 54 9.15 6.81 9.66
C LYS A 54 8.10 5.76 10.05
N ALA A 55 7.39 5.21 9.06
CA ALA A 55 6.44 4.13 9.27
C ALA A 55 7.11 2.87 9.84
N ALA A 56 8.35 2.56 9.42
CA ALA A 56 9.11 1.43 9.96
C ALA A 56 9.47 1.64 11.44
N GLU A 57 9.85 2.86 11.82
CA GLU A 57 10.10 3.22 13.22
C GLU A 57 8.81 3.14 14.05
N GLU A 58 7.70 3.71 13.57
CA GLU A 58 6.40 3.64 14.25
C GLU A 58 5.92 2.19 14.43
N LEU A 59 6.01 1.38 13.36
CA LEU A 59 5.65 -0.03 13.40
C LEU A 59 6.50 -0.81 14.43
N SER A 60 7.79 -0.51 14.53
CA SER A 60 8.66 -1.15 15.52
C SER A 60 8.22 -0.84 16.96
N ARG A 61 7.68 0.35 17.22
CA ARG A 61 7.16 0.75 18.53
C ARG A 61 5.78 0.20 18.83
N ALA A 62 5.00 -0.10 17.80
CA ALA A 62 3.67 -0.69 17.93
C ALA A 62 3.70 -2.17 18.38
N GLU A 63 4.85 -2.84 18.28
CA GLU A 63 5.07 -4.23 18.72
C GLU A 63 3.95 -5.21 18.27
N PRO A 64 3.67 -5.32 16.96
CA PRO A 64 2.57 -6.12 16.44
C PRO A 64 2.71 -7.61 16.80
N ARG A 65 1.59 -8.24 17.16
CA ARG A 65 1.46 -9.69 17.40
C ARG A 65 1.12 -10.48 16.13
N ILE A 66 0.96 -9.78 15.00
CA ILE A 66 0.65 -10.31 13.68
C ILE A 66 1.76 -9.95 12.69
N GLY A 67 1.79 -10.61 11.53
CA GLY A 67 2.74 -10.24 10.48
C GLY A 67 2.35 -8.90 9.84
N VAL A 68 3.19 -7.88 9.93
CA VAL A 68 2.94 -6.58 9.28
C VAL A 68 4.00 -6.29 8.24
N VAL A 69 3.57 -5.95 7.02
CA VAL A 69 4.44 -5.54 5.91
C VAL A 69 4.19 -4.08 5.57
N LEU A 70 5.27 -3.32 5.41
CA LEU A 70 5.19 -1.97 4.83
C LEU A 70 5.35 -2.05 3.33
N GLY A 71 4.31 -1.60 2.63
CA GLY A 71 4.26 -1.48 1.18
C GLY A 71 3.80 -0.10 0.77
N VAL A 72 3.43 0.03 -0.50
CA VAL A 72 2.84 1.26 -1.04
C VAL A 72 1.74 0.91 -2.03
N GLU A 73 0.80 1.81 -2.18
CA GLU A 73 -0.09 1.82 -3.33
C GLU A 73 0.40 2.86 -4.34
N VAL A 74 0.70 2.43 -5.56
CA VAL A 74 1.00 3.32 -6.68
C VAL A 74 -0.31 3.81 -7.27
N THR A 75 -0.56 5.10 -7.10
CA THR A 75 -1.86 5.71 -7.36
C THR A 75 -1.79 6.74 -8.48
N LYS A 76 -2.76 6.66 -9.41
CA LYS A 76 -2.96 7.63 -10.51
C LYS A 76 -1.74 7.85 -11.39
N VAL A 77 -0.80 6.91 -11.42
CA VAL A 77 0.33 6.94 -12.35
C VAL A 77 -0.17 6.39 -13.68
N GLY A 78 0.02 7.16 -14.76
CA GLY A 78 -0.23 6.65 -16.11
C GLY A 78 0.63 5.42 -16.37
N LEU A 79 0.06 4.37 -16.97
CA LEU A 79 0.78 3.11 -17.18
C LEU A 79 1.86 3.25 -18.26
N SER A 80 1.67 4.19 -19.20
CA SER A 80 2.71 4.60 -20.13
C SER A 80 3.88 5.24 -19.36
N GLY A 81 4.95 4.46 -19.13
CA GLY A 81 6.15 4.95 -18.46
C GLY A 81 6.17 4.79 -16.94
N LEU A 82 5.32 3.91 -16.36
CA LEU A 82 5.44 3.56 -14.94
C LEU A 82 6.83 2.96 -14.66
N SER A 83 7.67 3.73 -13.96
CA SER A 83 8.99 3.31 -13.51
C SER A 83 9.05 3.32 -12.00
N ILE A 84 9.02 2.14 -11.40
CA ILE A 84 9.26 1.97 -9.96
C ILE A 84 10.76 2.10 -9.72
N GLY A 85 11.14 3.10 -8.92
CA GLY A 85 12.51 3.41 -8.57
C GLY A 85 13.16 2.29 -7.78
N ASP A 86 14.47 2.14 -7.99
CA ASP A 86 15.32 1.12 -7.39
C ASP A 86 15.28 1.12 -5.85
N TRP A 87 15.18 2.31 -5.26
CA TRP A 87 15.05 2.48 -3.82
C TRP A 87 13.77 1.84 -3.28
N LEU A 88 12.63 2.11 -3.94
CA LEU A 88 11.32 1.61 -3.52
C LEU A 88 11.23 0.09 -3.68
N ARG A 89 11.74 -0.46 -4.79
CA ARG A 89 11.80 -1.91 -5.05
C ARG A 89 12.55 -2.69 -3.96
N ARG A 90 13.56 -2.08 -3.34
CA ARG A 90 14.36 -2.70 -2.28
C ARG A 90 13.76 -2.56 -0.88
N ARG A 91 12.82 -1.63 -0.68
CA ARG A 91 12.36 -1.23 0.65
C ARG A 91 10.91 -1.61 0.94
N ALA A 92 10.03 -1.56 -0.06
CA ALA A 92 8.63 -1.97 0.07
C ALA A 92 8.53 -3.50 0.02
N GLY A 93 7.80 -4.09 0.96
CA GLY A 93 7.52 -5.54 0.96
C GLY A 93 6.39 -5.92 0.01
N ILE A 94 5.49 -4.99 -0.29
CA ILE A 94 4.44 -5.13 -1.33
C ILE A 94 4.26 -3.80 -2.06
N ILE A 95 3.97 -3.89 -3.37
CA ILE A 95 3.59 -2.73 -4.17
C ILE A 95 2.25 -3.08 -4.81
N VAL A 96 1.21 -2.34 -4.44
CA VAL A 96 -0.10 -2.42 -5.08
C VAL A 96 -0.12 -1.40 -6.20
N CYS A 97 -0.54 -1.79 -7.40
CA CYS A 97 -0.74 -0.86 -8.50
C CYS A 97 -2.24 -0.72 -8.72
N GLU A 98 -2.81 0.40 -8.30
CA GLU A 98 -4.20 0.69 -8.65
C GLU A 98 -4.28 1.42 -9.98
N HIS A 99 -5.25 1.01 -10.79
CA HIS A 99 -5.57 1.70 -12.04
C HIS A 99 -7.07 2.01 -12.04
N PRO A 100 -7.47 3.26 -11.74
CA PRO A 100 -8.88 3.61 -11.67
C PRO A 100 -9.51 3.52 -13.06
N ILE A 101 -10.74 3.00 -13.13
CA ILE A 101 -11.55 3.04 -14.35
C ILE A 101 -11.72 4.51 -14.74
N PRO A 102 -11.33 4.93 -15.96
CA PRO A 102 -11.51 6.30 -16.41
C PRO A 102 -12.99 6.70 -16.30
N PRO A 103 -13.32 7.87 -15.74
CA PRO A 103 -14.71 8.30 -15.57
C PRO A 103 -15.43 8.65 -16.89
N ARG A 104 -14.74 8.57 -18.04
CA ARG A 104 -15.25 8.89 -19.38
C ARG A 104 -14.80 7.84 -20.38
N VAL A 105 -15.46 7.79 -21.54
CA VAL A 105 -15.13 6.90 -22.67
C VAL A 105 -13.70 7.13 -23.18
N GLU A 106 -13.17 8.34 -23.00
CA GLU A 106 -11.77 8.67 -23.28
C GLU A 106 -10.85 7.88 -22.34
N GLY A 107 -9.99 7.03 -22.91
CA GLY A 107 -9.11 6.13 -22.16
C GLY A 107 -9.73 4.78 -21.80
N LEU A 108 -11.03 4.54 -22.06
CA LEU A 108 -11.66 3.24 -21.76
C LEU A 108 -11.05 2.09 -22.56
N ARG A 109 -10.69 2.33 -23.83
CA ARG A 109 -10.03 1.31 -24.66
C ARG A 109 -8.65 0.94 -24.12
N GLU A 110 -7.87 1.94 -23.72
CA GLU A 110 -6.54 1.74 -23.13
C GLU A 110 -6.66 0.98 -21.81
N TYR A 111 -7.61 1.38 -20.94
CA TYR A 111 -7.97 0.65 -19.71
C TYR A 111 -8.33 -0.82 -19.97
N LEU A 112 -9.19 -1.10 -20.97
CA LEU A 112 -9.62 -2.46 -21.30
C LEU A 112 -8.51 -3.34 -21.88
N GLU A 113 -7.44 -2.76 -22.43
CA GLU A 113 -6.27 -3.53 -22.91
C GLU A 113 -5.36 -3.98 -21.75
N LEU A 114 -5.64 -3.54 -20.51
CA LEU A 114 -4.81 -3.76 -19.32
C LEU A 114 -5.44 -4.71 -18.28
N VAL A 115 -6.71 -5.10 -18.45
CA VAL A 115 -7.47 -6.07 -17.62
C VAL A 115 -7.80 -7.33 -18.40
#